data_AF-K7GBH4-F1
#
_entry.id   AF-K7GBH4-F1
#
_cell.length_a   1.000
_cell.length_b   1.000
_cell.length_c   1.000
_cell.angle_alpha   90.00
_cell.angle_beta   90.00
_cell.angle_gamma   90.00
#
_symmetry.space_group_name_H-M   'P 1'
#
loop_
_entity.id
_entity.type
_entity.pdbx_description
1 polymer ?
#
loop_
_entity_poly.entity_id
_entity_poly.type
_entity_poly.pdbx_seq_one_letter_code
_entity_poly.pdbx_strand_id
1 'polypeptide(L)'
;PRRGFVGYSLFALGIGSLLMGYYTLVKWNRERRRLLIEELETRIALMPLLQAESDRSLRTLRLLRENLEEEAKIMKDVPGWKVGELPWHTDRWVPPTTDELYYLRPMSELHNE
;
A
#
# COMPACT_ATOMS: atom_id res chain seq x y z
N PRO A 1 3.02 -20.69 -62.86
CA PRO A 1 2.48 -21.66 -61.86
C PRO A 1 1.83 -20.87 -60.70
N ARG A 2 0.53 -21.06 -60.43
CA ARG A 2 -0.11 -20.44 -59.25
C ARG A 2 0.38 -21.17 -57.99
N ARG A 3 1.28 -20.54 -57.23
CA ARG A 3 1.81 -21.07 -55.97
C ARG A 3 1.29 -20.19 -54.83
N GLY A 4 0.57 -20.80 -53.88
CA GLY A 4 -0.03 -20.15 -52.72
C GLY A 4 -1.28 -20.90 -52.25
N PHE A 5 -1.60 -20.76 -50.95
CA PHE A 5 -2.86 -21.24 -50.40
C PHE A 5 -4.04 -20.44 -50.96
N VAL A 6 -5.20 -21.09 -51.13
CA VAL A 6 -6.43 -20.43 -51.63
C VAL A 6 -6.90 -19.40 -50.61
N GLY A 7 -7.44 -18.24 -51.02
CA GLY A 7 -7.81 -17.15 -50.11
C GLY A 7 -8.70 -17.60 -48.94
N TYR A 8 -9.69 -18.47 -49.20
CA TYR A 8 -10.55 -19.04 -48.17
C TYR A 8 -9.83 -19.93 -47.17
N SER A 9 -8.80 -20.68 -47.59
CA SER A 9 -8.03 -21.53 -46.67
C SER A 9 -7.14 -20.68 -45.75
N LEU A 10 -6.67 -19.51 -46.20
CA LEU A 10 -5.95 -18.57 -45.35
C LEU A 10 -6.84 -18.02 -44.23
N PHE A 11 -8.07 -17.60 -44.56
CA PHE A 11 -9.03 -17.13 -43.57
C PHE A 11 -9.44 -18.23 -42.59
N ALA A 12 -9.63 -19.47 -43.06
CA ALA A 12 -9.94 -20.59 -42.17
C ALA A 12 -8.82 -20.86 -41.15
N LEU A 13 -7.55 -20.81 -41.59
CA LEU A 13 -6.40 -20.96 -40.68
C LEU A 13 -6.28 -19.78 -39.71
N GLY A 14 -6.51 -18.55 -40.17
CA GLY A 14 -6.49 -17.36 -39.33
C GLY A 14 -7.59 -17.38 -38.27
N ILE A 15 -8.82 -17.75 -38.64
CA ILE A 15 -9.94 -17.88 -37.69
C ILE A 15 -9.66 -19.03 -36.71
N GLY A 16 -9.12 -20.16 -37.19
CA GLY A 16 -8.75 -21.29 -36.34
C GLY A 16 -7.71 -20.94 -35.29
N SER A 17 -6.66 -20.21 -35.66
CA SER A 17 -5.63 -19.75 -34.71
C SER A 17 -6.15 -18.71 -33.73
N LEU A 18 -7.03 -17.80 -34.17
CA LEU A 18 -7.69 -16.82 -33.30
C LEU A 18 -8.62 -17.48 -32.28
N LEU A 19 -9.44 -18.46 -32.69
CA LEU A 19 -10.32 -19.20 -31.79
C LEU A 19 -9.53 -19.98 -30.75
N MET A 20 -8.45 -20.65 -31.17
CA MET A 20 -7.56 -21.34 -30.24
C MET A 20 -6.90 -20.35 -29.26
N GLY A 21 -6.39 -19.22 -29.75
CA GLY A 21 -5.76 -18.18 -28.91
C GLY A 21 -6.74 -17.56 -27.92
N TYR A 22 -7.98 -17.30 -28.34
CA TYR A 22 -9.00 -16.76 -27.44
C TYR A 22 -9.39 -17.76 -26.35
N TYR A 23 -9.51 -19.04 -26.69
CA TYR A 23 -9.80 -20.10 -25.71
C TYR A 23 -8.71 -20.20 -24.64
N THR A 24 -7.44 -20.20 -25.02
CA THR A 24 -6.33 -20.26 -24.06
C THR A 24 -6.25 -19.00 -23.21
N LEU A 25 -6.47 -17.82 -23.78
CA LEU A 25 -6.53 -16.55 -23.05
C LEU A 25 -7.67 -16.54 -22.02
N VAL A 26 -8.87 -16.98 -22.38
CA VAL A 26 -10.01 -17.05 -21.46
C VAL A 26 -9.72 -18.03 -20.32
N LYS A 27 -9.16 -19.20 -20.62
CA LYS A 27 -8.76 -20.17 -19.60
C LYS A 27 -7.74 -19.56 -18.64
N TRP A 28 -6.68 -18.94 -19.16
CA TRP A 28 -5.63 -18.32 -18.37
C TRP A 28 -6.13 -17.14 -17.53
N ASN A 29 -7.00 -16.29 -18.08
CA ASN A 29 -7.58 -15.17 -17.33
C ASN A 29 -8.42 -15.65 -16.13
N ARG A 30 -9.11 -16.79 -16.27
CA ARG A 30 -9.84 -17.40 -15.15
C ARG A 30 -8.90 -17.90 -14.06
N GLU A 31 -7.79 -18.53 -14.45
CA GLU A 31 -6.75 -18.99 -13.50
C GLU A 31 -6.10 -17.81 -12.78
N ARG A 32 -5.67 -16.77 -13.50
CA ARG A 32 -5.12 -15.55 -12.89
C ARG A 32 -6.08 -14.89 -11.91
N ARG A 33 -7.39 -14.90 -12.21
CA ARG A 33 -8.39 -14.35 -11.29
C ARG A 33 -8.50 -15.17 -10.01
N ARG A 34 -8.35 -16.49 -10.06
CA ARG A 34 -8.33 -17.35 -8.86
C ARG A 34 -7.11 -17.05 -8.00
N LEU A 35 -5.93 -16.97 -8.60
CA LEU A 35 -4.69 -16.62 -7.90
C LEU A 35 -4.78 -15.25 -7.22
N LEU A 36 -5.36 -14.25 -7.91
CA LEU A 36 -5.56 -12.93 -7.33
C LEU A 36 -6.52 -12.96 -6.13
N ILE A 37 -7.56 -13.79 -6.17
CA ILE A 37 -8.47 -13.96 -5.04
C ILE A 37 -7.74 -14.60 -3.86
N GLU A 38 -6.92 -15.63 -4.10
CA GLU A 38 -6.09 -16.27 -3.06
C GLU A 38 -5.11 -15.27 -2.44
N GLU A 39 -4.46 -14.42 -3.24
CA GLU A 39 -3.58 -13.35 -2.75
C GLU A 39 -4.34 -12.31 -1.91
N LEU A 40 -5.55 -11.92 -2.32
CA LEU A 40 -6.37 -11.00 -1.54
C LEU A 40 -6.85 -11.63 -0.22
N GLU A 41 -7.25 -12.90 -0.23
CA GLU A 41 -7.67 -13.63 0.97
C GLU A 41 -6.50 -13.76 1.96
N THR A 42 -5.31 -14.12 1.49
CA THR A 42 -4.10 -14.17 2.33
C THR A 42 -3.75 -12.78 2.89
N ARG A 43 -3.87 -11.72 2.08
CA ARG A 43 -3.66 -10.35 2.56
C ARG A 43 -4.67 -9.95 3.63
N ILE A 44 -5.96 -10.25 3.44
CA ILE A 44 -7.02 -9.96 4.42
C ILE A 44 -6.77 -10.70 5.73
N ALA A 45 -6.29 -11.95 5.66
CA ALA A 45 -5.95 -12.73 6.85
C ALA A 45 -4.77 -12.15 7.64
N LEU A 46 -3.77 -11.56 6.95
CA LEU A 46 -2.59 -10.95 7.58
C LEU A 46 -2.81 -9.49 8.00
N MET A 47 -3.74 -8.79 7.35
CA MET A 47 -4.04 -7.37 7.60
C MET A 47 -4.23 -7.01 9.07
N PRO A 48 -4.98 -7.74 9.91
CA PRO A 48 -5.15 -7.35 11.31
C PRO A 48 -3.86 -7.44 12.14
N LEU A 49 -2.96 -8.38 11.81
CA LEU A 49 -1.66 -8.47 12.48
C LEU A 49 -0.76 -7.32 12.07
N LEU A 50 -0.67 -7.06 10.77
CA LEU A 50 0.11 -5.93 10.25
C LEU A 50 -0.43 -4.58 10.74
N GLN A 51 -1.75 -4.45 10.88
CA GLN A 51 -2.38 -3.25 11.44
C GLN A 51 -2.09 -3.12 12.94
N ALA A 52 -2.15 -4.22 13.70
CA ALA A 52 -1.83 -4.19 15.12
C ALA A 52 -0.35 -3.93 15.37
N GLU A 53 0.54 -4.51 14.56
CA GLU A 53 1.95 -4.16 14.52
C GLU A 53 2.12 -2.72 14.08
N SER A 54 1.33 -2.22 13.12
CA SER A 54 1.50 -0.85 12.69
C SER A 54 1.12 0.14 13.80
N ASP A 55 0.01 -0.12 14.47
CA ASP A 55 -0.54 0.73 15.53
C ASP A 55 0.28 0.64 16.83
N ARG A 56 0.75 -0.57 17.21
CA ARG A 56 1.54 -0.80 18.44
C ARG A 56 3.03 -0.56 18.26
N SER A 57 3.57 -0.89 17.09
CA SER A 57 5.01 -1.05 16.83
C SER A 57 5.56 -0.21 15.68
N LEU A 58 4.77 0.28 14.70
CA LEU A 58 5.35 0.93 13.52
C LEU A 58 6.01 2.28 13.78
N ARG A 59 6.05 2.77 15.02
CA ARG A 59 6.60 4.06 15.45
C ARG A 59 5.55 5.09 15.85
N THR A 60 4.30 5.06 15.39
CA THR A 60 3.39 6.20 15.63
C THR A 60 3.13 6.48 17.12
N LEU A 61 2.55 5.55 17.88
CA LEU A 61 2.27 5.81 19.30
C LEU A 61 3.54 5.91 20.16
N ARG A 62 4.58 5.14 19.82
CA ARG A 62 5.86 5.17 20.56
C ARG A 62 6.64 6.46 20.31
N LEU A 63 6.80 6.86 19.05
CA LEU A 63 7.44 8.13 18.69
C LEU A 63 6.63 9.32 19.16
N LEU A 64 5.31 9.30 19.03
CA LEU A 64 4.50 10.40 19.58
C LEU A 64 4.68 10.51 21.09
N ARG A 65 4.80 9.38 21.78
CA ARG A 65 5.08 9.37 23.22
C ARG A 65 6.48 9.92 23.53
N GLU A 66 7.51 9.48 22.81
CA GLU A 66 8.88 9.98 22.93
C GLU A 66 8.96 11.49 22.63
N ASN A 67 8.34 11.93 21.53
CA ASN A 67 8.28 13.32 21.10
C ASN A 67 7.57 14.20 22.14
N LEU A 68 6.48 13.73 22.75
CA LEU A 68 5.78 14.44 23.82
C LEU A 68 6.66 14.54 25.08
N GLU A 69 7.39 13.48 25.44
CA GLU A 69 8.31 13.49 26.58
C GLU A 69 9.50 14.44 26.36
N GLU A 70 10.05 14.50 25.14
CA GLU A 70 11.10 15.46 24.78
C GLU A 70 10.58 16.90 24.67
N GLU A 71 9.40 17.11 24.10
CA GLU A 71 8.73 18.41 24.08
C GLU A 71 8.53 18.94 25.51
N ALA A 72 8.08 18.09 26.44
CA ALA A 72 7.92 18.47 27.85
C ALA A 72 9.23 18.90 28.50
N LYS A 73 10.36 18.25 28.14
CA LYS A 73 11.69 18.61 28.65
C LYS A 73 12.21 19.92 28.06
N ILE A 74 12.02 20.11 26.75
CA ILE A 74 12.54 21.28 26.00
C ILE A 74 11.71 22.53 26.32
N MET A 75 10.38 22.40 26.40
CA MET A 75 9.45 23.53 26.50
C MET A 75 9.09 23.91 27.94
N LYS A 76 9.69 23.27 28.95
CA LYS A 76 9.42 23.52 30.38
C LYS A 76 9.56 24.98 30.80
N ASP A 77 10.44 25.74 30.16
CA ASP A 77 10.81 27.10 30.55
C ASP A 77 10.08 28.18 29.72
N VAL A 78 9.24 27.79 28.75
CA VAL A 78 8.56 28.73 27.84
C VAL A 78 7.16 29.08 28.40
N PRO A 79 6.88 30.36 28.73
CA PRO A 79 5.60 30.75 29.29
C PRO A 79 4.47 30.62 28.26
N GLY A 80 3.36 29.99 28.65
CA GLY A 80 2.17 29.84 27.81
C GLY A 80 2.19 28.64 26.86
N TRP A 81 3.25 27.83 26.86
CA TRP A 81 3.31 26.60 26.08
C TRP A 81 2.54 25.46 26.77
N LYS A 82 1.67 24.77 26.03
CA LYS A 82 0.98 23.56 26.50
C LYS A 82 1.48 22.36 25.70
N VAL A 83 2.13 21.44 26.38
CA VAL A 83 2.66 20.21 25.78
C VAL A 83 1.52 19.36 25.23
N GLY A 84 1.65 18.92 23.97
CA GLY A 84 0.66 18.05 23.32
C GLY A 84 -0.69 18.70 23.00
N GLU A 85 -0.75 20.05 22.93
CA GLU A 85 -1.95 20.74 22.46
C GLU A 85 -2.15 20.50 20.96
N LEU A 86 -3.32 19.97 20.59
CA LEU A 86 -3.67 19.71 19.20
C LEU A 86 -4.02 21.02 18.49
N PRO A 87 -3.52 21.27 17.26
CA PRO A 87 -3.93 22.41 16.44
C PRO A 87 -5.41 22.39 16.04
N TRP A 88 -6.06 21.23 16.20
CA TRP A 88 -7.41 20.97 15.74
C TRP A 88 -8.42 21.18 16.87
N HIS A 89 -9.55 21.80 16.54
CA HIS A 89 -10.66 22.01 17.49
C HIS A 89 -11.54 20.76 17.65
N THR A 90 -11.04 19.56 17.37
CA THR A 90 -11.80 18.30 17.35
C THR A 90 -11.14 17.27 18.26
N ASP A 91 -11.94 16.55 19.04
CA ASP A 91 -11.47 15.46 19.92
C ASP A 91 -11.19 14.13 19.19
N ARG A 92 -11.19 14.16 17.85
CA ARG A 92 -10.99 12.98 16.99
C ARG A 92 -9.50 12.73 16.84
N TRP A 93 -9.11 11.47 16.84
CA TRP A 93 -7.76 11.07 16.42
C TRP A 93 -7.48 11.50 14.97
N VAL A 94 -6.41 12.27 14.80
CA VAL A 94 -5.86 12.68 13.50
C VAL A 94 -4.54 11.93 13.32
N PRO A 95 -4.35 11.20 12.21
CA PRO A 95 -3.08 10.55 11.96
C PRO A 95 -1.98 11.61 11.82
N PRO A 96 -0.85 11.45 12.53
CA PRO A 96 0.23 12.43 12.49
C PRO A 96 0.88 12.46 11.11
N THR A 97 1.42 13.62 10.73
CA THR A 97 2.22 13.72 9.51
C THR A 97 3.60 13.10 9.71
N THR A 98 4.29 12.77 8.61
CA THR A 98 5.68 12.28 8.67
C THR A 98 6.59 13.28 9.37
N ASP A 99 6.39 14.57 9.12
CA ASP A 99 7.20 15.63 9.70
C ASP A 99 6.99 15.72 11.23
N GLU A 100 5.74 15.60 11.71
CA GLU A 100 5.39 15.53 13.14
C GLU A 100 5.96 14.29 13.84
N LEU A 101 6.21 13.19 13.13
CA LEU A 101 6.83 12.01 13.71
C LEU A 101 8.36 12.14 13.79
N TYR A 102 8.98 12.75 12.78
CA TYR A 102 10.44 12.69 12.58
C TYR A 102 11.21 13.98 12.87
N TYR A 103 10.57 15.09 13.28
CA TYR A 103 11.27 16.36 13.48
C TYR A 103 12.42 16.34 14.52
N LEU A 104 12.42 15.41 15.48
CA LEU A 104 13.50 15.23 16.46
C LEU A 104 14.57 14.23 16.01
N ARG A 105 14.37 13.55 14.89
CA ARG A 105 15.21 12.44 14.43
C ARG A 105 16.06 12.83 13.23
N PRO A 106 17.20 12.14 13.00
CA PRO A 106 18.04 12.42 11.85
C PRO A 106 17.30 12.08 10.55
N MET A 107 17.54 12.89 9.51
CA MET A 107 16.89 12.74 8.20
C MET A 107 17.10 11.37 7.54
N SER A 108 18.17 10.65 7.92
CA SER A 108 18.43 9.29 7.46
C SER A 108 17.34 8.30 7.87
N GLU A 109 16.66 8.51 9.01
CA GLU A 109 15.58 7.61 9.45
C GLU A 109 14.29 7.80 8.63
N LEU A 110 14.06 9.01 8.10
CA LEU A 110 12.93 9.34 7.25
C LEU A 110 13.04 8.67 5.86
N HIS A 111 14.26 8.56 5.32
CA HIS A 111 14.51 7.94 4.01
C HIS A 111 14.50 6.40 4.03
N ASN A 112 14.51 5.79 5.22
CA ASN A 112 14.52 4.34 5.41
C ASN A 112 13.11 3.73 5.51
N GLU A 113 12.06 4.55 5.40
CA GLU A 113 10.67 4.13 5.20
C GLU A 113 10.33 3.98 3.72
#